data_AF-A0A9D9R5X3-F1
#
_entry.id   AF-A0A9D9R5X3-F1
#
_cell.length_a   1.000
_cell.length_b   1.000
_cell.length_c   1.000
_cell.angle_alpha   90.00
_cell.angle_beta   90.00
_cell.angle_gamma   90.00
#
_symmetry.space_group_name_H-M   'P 1'
#
loop_
_entity.id
_entity.type
_entity.pdbx_description
1 polymer ?
#
loop_
_entity_poly.entity_id
_entity_poly.type
_entity_poly.pdbx_seq_one_letter_code
_entity_poly.pdbx_strand_id
1 'polypeptide(L)' 'PVKAGEAVTVEADGEANVQIFTLGGAVAAQAEINGTAAVSTDGLQAGMYLVRVATTNGVSTAKLIVK' A
#
# COMPACT_ATOMS: atom_id res chain seq x y z
N PRO A 1 5.38 -9.24 5.64
CA PRO A 1 5.80 -8.23 6.64
C PRO A 1 7.05 -7.54 6.13
N VAL A 2 7.19 -6.24 6.34
CA VAL A 2 8.33 -5.43 5.90
C VAL A 2 8.94 -4.71 7.09
N LYS A 3 10.22 -4.35 7.04
CA LYS A 3 10.81 -3.44 8.04
C LYS A 3 10.24 -2.04 7.85
N ALA A 4 10.20 -1.23 8.90
CA ALA A 4 9.90 0.20 8.76
C ALA A 4 10.85 0.86 7.72
N GLY A 5 10.27 1.55 6.74
CA GLY A 5 11.00 2.17 5.63
C GLY A 5 11.36 1.23 4.47
N GLU A 6 11.06 -0.07 4.59
CA GLU A 6 11.21 -1.00 3.46
C GLU A 6 9.99 -0.88 2.52
N ALA A 7 10.25 -0.66 1.24
CA ALA A 7 9.18 -0.52 0.26
C ALA A 7 8.41 -1.84 0.05
N VAL A 8 7.12 -1.71 -0.24
CA VAL A 8 6.24 -2.82 -0.63
C VAL A 8 6.05 -2.79 -2.13
N THR A 9 6.34 -3.89 -2.82
CA THR A 9 6.03 -4.03 -4.24
C THR A 9 4.53 -4.26 -4.43
N VAL A 10 3.92 -3.46 -5.28
CA VAL A 10 2.52 -3.58 -5.69
C VAL A 10 2.46 -3.73 -7.21
N GLU A 11 1.64 -4.67 -7.65
CA GLU A 11 1.39 -4.95 -9.07
C GLU A 11 -0.09 -4.75 -9.37
N ALA A 12 -0.38 -4.00 -10.42
CA ALA A 12 -1.72 -3.78 -10.93
C ALA A 12 -1.73 -3.85 -12.45
N ASP A 13 -2.87 -4.27 -13.02
CA ASP A 13 -3.08 -4.24 -14.46
C ASP A 13 -3.50 -2.83 -14.89
N GLY A 14 -2.52 -2.06 -15.37
CA GLY A 14 -2.68 -0.66 -15.78
C GLY A 14 -2.59 0.34 -14.63
N GLU A 15 -3.28 1.47 -14.77
CA GLU A 15 -3.29 2.54 -13.79
C GLU A 15 -4.00 2.11 -12.50
N ALA A 16 -3.33 2.35 -11.37
CA ALA A 16 -3.85 2.07 -10.05
C ALA A 16 -3.55 3.18 -9.04
N ASN A 17 -4.52 3.45 -8.19
CA ASN A 17 -4.35 4.21 -6.96
C ASN A 17 -4.12 3.24 -5.79
N VAL A 18 -2.94 3.31 -5.20
CA VAL A 18 -2.55 2.52 -4.04
C VAL A 18 -2.64 3.38 -2.79
N GLN A 19 -3.32 2.88 -1.76
CA GLN A 19 -3.46 3.55 -0.47
C GLN A 19 -3.15 2.56 0.65
N ILE A 20 -2.37 3.00 1.63
CA ILE A 20 -2.09 2.27 2.87
C ILE A 20 -2.87 2.96 3.98
N PHE A 21 -3.73 2.23 4.67
CA PHE A 21 -4.57 2.70 5.76
C PHE A 21 -4.09 2.18 7.10
N THR A 22 -4.17 3.03 8.13
CA THR A 22 -4.13 2.58 9.52
C THR A 22 -5.41 1.80 9.85
N LEU A 23 -5.41 1.02 10.94
CA LEU A 23 -6.61 0.33 11.41
C LEU A 23 -7.75 1.28 11.82
N GLY A 24 -7.44 2.55 12.11
CA GLY A 24 -8.42 3.60 12.36
C GLY A 24 -9.04 4.20 11.09
N GLY A 25 -8.62 3.75 9.90
CA GLY A 25 -9.15 4.21 8.61
C GLY A 25 -8.46 5.46 8.03
N ALA A 26 -7.41 5.98 8.67
CA ALA A 26 -6.63 7.10 8.14
C ALA A 26 -5.67 6.63 7.03
N VAL A 27 -5.52 7.42 5.96
CA VAL A 27 -4.50 7.16 4.93
C VAL A 27 -3.12 7.50 5.49
N ALA A 28 -2.25 6.49 5.59
CA ALA A 28 -0.89 6.60 6.08
C ALA A 28 0.13 6.82 4.95
N ALA A 29 -0.12 6.26 3.76
CA ALA A 29 0.67 6.48 2.55
C ALA A 29 -0.19 6.26 1.30
N GLN A 30 0.20 6.86 0.18
CA GLN A 30 -0.46 6.67 -1.10
C GLN A 30 0.51 6.80 -2.27
N ALA A 31 0.23 6.13 -3.38
CA ALA A 31 0.97 6.22 -4.63
C ALA A 31 0.06 5.95 -5.83
N GLU A 32 0.34 6.61 -6.94
CA GLU A 32 -0.21 6.25 -8.24
C GLU A 32 0.81 5.42 -9.00
N ILE A 33 0.36 4.31 -9.60
CA ILE A 33 1.22 3.34 -10.26
C ILE A 33 0.61 2.98 -11.62
N ASN A 34 1.43 2.55 -12.57
CA ASN A 34 0.97 1.94 -13.82
C ASN A 34 1.78 0.65 -14.03
N GLY A 35 1.15 -0.50 -13.81
CA GLY A 35 1.86 -1.78 -13.74
C GLY A 35 2.43 -2.06 -12.36
N THR A 36 3.75 -2.20 -12.26
CA THR A 36 4.48 -2.56 -11.03
C THR A 36 5.17 -1.33 -10.43
N ALA A 37 5.05 -1.13 -9.13
CA ALA A 37 5.80 -0.10 -8.43
C ALA A 37 6.13 -0.47 -6.98
N ALA A 38 7.16 0.19 -6.44
CA ALA A 38 7.54 0.11 -5.04
C ALA A 38 6.90 1.27 -4.26
N VAL A 39 6.03 0.94 -3.30
CA VAL A 39 5.39 1.91 -2.42
C VAL A 39 6.20 2.02 -1.14
N SER A 40 6.77 3.19 -0.86
CA SER A 40 7.55 3.39 0.36
C SER A 40 6.67 3.26 1.61
N THR A 41 7.25 2.65 2.65
CA THR A 41 6.67 2.60 4.01
C THR A 41 7.43 3.51 4.98
N ASP A 42 8.24 4.44 4.45
CA ASP A 42 8.96 5.42 5.26
C ASP A 42 7.99 6.21 6.15
N GLY A 43 8.34 6.35 7.42
CA GLY A 43 7.52 7.03 8.42
C GLY A 43 6.35 6.21 8.96
N LEU A 44 6.09 5.00 8.44
CA LEU A 44 5.11 4.10 9.05
C LEU A 44 5.69 3.47 10.33
N GLN A 45 4.99 3.66 11.44
CA GLN A 45 5.33 2.98 12.69
C GLN A 45 5.08 1.48 12.57
N ALA A 46 5.85 0.68 13.33
CA ALA A 46 5.62 -0.76 13.42
C ALA A 46 4.16 -1.05 13.84
N GLY A 47 3.51 -1.94 13.11
CA GLY A 47 2.07 -2.18 13.27
C GLY A 47 1.42 -2.82 12.07
N MET A 48 0.09 -2.93 12.15
CA MET A 48 -0.74 -3.52 11.10
C MET A 48 -1.46 -2.43 10.31
N TYR A 49 -1.49 -2.61 8.99
CA TYR A 49 -2.08 -1.70 8.01
C TYR A 49 -2.90 -2.48 6.98
N LEU A 50 -3.76 -1.76 6.28
CA LEU A 50 -4.52 -2.27 5.13
C LEU A 50 -4.04 -1.58 3.86
N VAL A 51 -3.66 -2.34 2.85
CA VAL A 51 -3.35 -1.84 1.52
C VAL A 51 -4.60 -1.98 0.67
N ARG A 52 -4.98 -0.92 -0.02
CA ARG A 52 -6.02 -0.89 -1.05
C ARG A 52 -5.37 -0.54 -2.38
N VAL A 53 -5.66 -1.32 -3.40
CA VAL A 53 -5.24 -1.08 -4.79
C VAL A 53 -6.51 -0.95 -5.62
N ALA A 54 -6.76 0.24 -6.17
CA ALA A 54 -7.93 0.51 -6.99
C ALA A 54 -7.51 0.74 -8.45
N THR A 55 -8.03 -0.10 -9.35
CA THR A 55 -7.91 0.04 -10.81
C THR A 55 -9.28 0.36 -11.40
N THR A 56 -9.34 0.57 -12.72
CA THR A 56 -10.61 0.65 -13.47
C THR A 56 -11.41 -0.66 -13.40
N ASN A 57 -10.74 -1.78 -13.17
CA ASN A 57 -11.33 -3.12 -13.21
C ASN A 57 -11.82 -3.58 -11.83
N GLY A 58 -11.46 -2.88 -10.75
CA GLY A 58 -11.92 -3.19 -9.41
C GLY A 58 -11.00 -2.73 -8.30
N VAL A 59 -11.27 -3.23 -7.09
CA VAL A 59 -10.49 -2.92 -5.89
C VAL A 59 -10.01 -4.22 -5.26
N SER A 60 -8.71 -4.28 -4.97
CA SER A 60 -8.07 -5.35 -4.22
C SER A 60 -7.55 -4.82 -2.88
N THR A 61 -7.60 -5.65 -1.85
CA THR A 61 -7.08 -5.29 -0.52
C THR A 61 -6.15 -6.36 0.03
N ALA A 62 -5.10 -5.93 0.74
CA ALA A 62 -4.14 -6.81 1.40
C ALA A 62 -3.80 -6.30 2.80
N LYS A 63 -3.37 -7.21 3.67
CA LYS A 63 -2.85 -6.86 5.00
C LYS A 63 -1.35 -6.63 4.92
N LEU A 64 -0.89 -5.49 5.44
CA LEU A 64 0.53 -5.17 5.60
C LEU A 64 0.89 -5.17 7.08
N ILE A 65 2.05 -5.76 7.40
CA ILE A 65 2.63 -5.74 8.74
C ILE A 65 4.00 -5.09 8.64
N VAL A 66 4.17 -3.94 9.28
CA VAL A 66 5.45 -3.22 9.41
C VAL A 66 6.10 -3.63 10.74
N LYS A 67 7.36 -4.03 10.70
CA LYS A 67 8.16 -4.45 11.85
C LYS A 67 9.20 -3.41 12.24
#